data_AF-A0A0L6VUD5-F1
#
_entry.id   AF-A0A0L6VUD5-F1
#
_cell.length_a   1.000
_cell.length_b   1.000
_cell.length_c   1.000
_cell.angle_alpha   90.00
_cell.angle_beta   90.00
_cell.angle_gamma   90.00
#
_symmetry.space_group_name_H-M   'P 1'
#
loop_
_entity.id
_entity.type
_entity.pdbx_description
1 polymer ?
#
loop_
_entity_poly.entity_id
_entity_poly.type
_entity_poly.pdbx_seq_one_letter_code
_entity_poly.pdbx_strand_id
1 'polypeptide(L)'
;MDHNVQLRTVLNSKLNPSIHNNVINHQNEKDLCVIWASIMELFASSQPSNQARVFKELLRLKFNINDITGFITNVKTTLARFHKIGFNLPDDIVNYLILDKLVMVK
;
A
#
# COMPACT_ATOMS: atom_id res chain seq x y z
N MET A 1 -16.36 -26.20 -21.23
CA MET A 1 -15.78 -24.89 -20.87
C MET A 1 -15.53 -24.94 -19.37
N ASP A 2 -14.30 -24.72 -18.92
CA ASP A 2 -13.97 -24.79 -17.49
C ASP A 2 -14.63 -23.62 -16.74
N HIS A 3 -15.46 -23.94 -15.76
CA HIS A 3 -16.21 -22.97 -14.95
C HIS A 3 -15.27 -21.98 -14.25
N ASN A 4 -14.05 -22.42 -13.92
CA ASN A 4 -13.01 -21.59 -13.30
C ASN A 4 -12.54 -20.48 -14.24
N VAL A 5 -12.38 -20.79 -15.54
CA VAL A 5 -11.95 -19.81 -16.55
C VAL A 5 -13.00 -18.72 -16.73
N GLN A 6 -14.29 -19.08 -16.80
CA GLN A 6 -15.38 -18.09 -16.92
C GLN A 6 -15.46 -17.16 -15.70
N LEU A 7 -15.36 -17.72 -14.49
CA LEU A 7 -15.40 -16.92 -13.26
C LEU A 7 -14.21 -15.96 -13.17
N ARG A 8 -13.00 -16.40 -13.54
CA ARG A 8 -11.82 -15.53 -13.60
C ARG A 8 -11.97 -14.41 -14.63
N THR A 9 -12.51 -14.71 -15.80
CA THR A 9 -12.79 -13.68 -16.83
C THR A 9 -13.76 -12.62 -16.32
N VAL A 10 -14.86 -13.04 -15.67
CA VAL A 10 -15.84 -12.10 -15.10
C VAL A 10 -15.22 -11.27 -13.98
N LEU A 11 -14.48 -11.90 -13.06
CA LEU A 11 -13.82 -11.21 -11.97
C LEU A 11 -12.84 -10.14 -12.49
N ASN A 12 -11.94 -10.51 -13.42
CA ASN A 12 -10.97 -9.58 -14.00
C ASN A 12 -11.65 -8.41 -14.72
N SER A 13 -12.80 -8.64 -15.35
CA SER A 13 -13.57 -7.58 -16.03
C SER A 13 -14.22 -6.56 -15.07
N LYS A 14 -14.41 -6.94 -13.79
CA LYS A 14 -15.07 -6.12 -12.78
C LYS A 14 -14.10 -5.41 -11.83
N LEU A 15 -12.84 -5.81 -11.81
CA LEU A 15 -11.81 -5.14 -11.00
C LEU A 15 -11.38 -3.84 -11.68
N ASN A 16 -11.34 -2.76 -10.91
CA ASN A 16 -10.68 -1.53 -11.35
C ASN A 16 -9.17 -1.81 -11.57
N PRO A 17 -8.52 -1.22 -12.59
CA PRO A 17 -7.08 -1.34 -12.82
C PRO A 17 -6.19 -1.20 -11.58
N SER A 18 -6.53 -0.30 -10.64
CA SER A 18 -5.75 -0.11 -9.41
C SER A 18 -5.82 -1.32 -8.47
N ILE A 19 -6.99 -1.97 -8.37
CA ILE A 19 -7.17 -3.19 -7.58
C ILE A 19 -6.51 -4.36 -8.29
N HIS A 20 -6.68 -4.46 -9.62
CA HIS A 20 -6.08 -5.51 -10.43
C HIS A 20 -4.55 -5.58 -10.23
N ASN A 21 -3.85 -4.44 -10.28
CA ASN A 21 -2.40 -4.39 -10.11
C ASN A 21 -1.91 -4.76 -8.70
N ASN A 22 -2.75 -4.64 -7.67
CA ASN A 22 -2.40 -5.00 -6.30
C ASN A 22 -2.74 -6.44 -5.94
N VAL A 23 -3.71 -7.05 -6.65
CA VAL A 23 -4.27 -8.37 -6.34
C VAL A 23 -3.73 -9.45 -7.26
N ILE A 24 -3.53 -9.17 -8.55
CA ILE A 24 -3.21 -10.18 -9.56
C ILE A 24 -1.73 -10.12 -9.92
N ASN A 25 -1.06 -11.27 -9.84
CA ASN A 25 0.34 -11.46 -10.22
C ASN A 25 0.56 -12.82 -10.89
N HIS A 26 1.77 -13.05 -11.41
CA HIS A 26 2.11 -14.28 -12.12
C HIS A 26 2.01 -15.57 -11.28
N GLN A 27 2.00 -15.49 -9.94
CA GLN A 27 1.78 -16.65 -9.07
C GLN A 27 0.30 -16.99 -8.92
N ASN A 28 -0.58 -16.01 -8.75
CA ASN A 28 -1.99 -16.24 -8.42
C ASN A 28 -2.95 -16.07 -9.59
N GLU A 29 -2.51 -15.56 -10.74
CA GLU A 29 -3.39 -15.22 -11.87
C GLU A 29 -4.28 -16.38 -12.32
N LYS A 30 -3.84 -17.64 -12.08
CA LYS A 30 -4.53 -18.87 -12.49
C LYS A 30 -5.48 -19.47 -11.45
N ASP A 31 -5.43 -19.00 -10.21
CA ASP A 31 -6.18 -19.56 -9.08
C ASP A 31 -7.19 -18.54 -8.53
N LEU A 32 -8.47 -18.78 -8.81
CA LEU A 32 -9.57 -17.92 -8.38
C LEU A 32 -9.66 -17.79 -6.85
N CYS A 33 -9.38 -18.86 -6.10
CA CYS A 33 -9.46 -18.83 -4.64
C CYS A 33 -8.36 -17.94 -4.05
N VAL A 34 -7.14 -18.03 -4.60
CA VAL A 34 -6.03 -17.17 -4.18
C VAL A 34 -6.29 -15.72 -4.56
N ILE A 35 -6.82 -15.45 -5.76
CA ILE A 35 -7.23 -14.09 -6.16
C ILE A 35 -8.28 -13.54 -5.20
N TRP A 36 -9.32 -14.32 -4.88
CA TRP A 36 -10.36 -13.89 -3.95
C TRP A 36 -9.82 -13.60 -2.54
N ALA A 37 -8.90 -14.43 -2.04
CA ALA A 37 -8.22 -14.19 -0.76
C ALA A 37 -7.41 -12.88 -0.79
N SER A 38 -6.67 -12.62 -1.88
CA SER A 38 -5.92 -11.37 -2.07
C SER A 38 -6.83 -10.13 -2.16
N ILE A 39 -8.03 -10.26 -2.75
CA ILE A 39 -9.04 -9.19 -2.74
C ILE A 39 -9.48 -8.88 -1.31
N MET A 40 -9.84 -9.92 -0.55
CA MET A 40 -10.28 -9.77 0.84
C MET A 40 -9.19 -9.14 1.72
N GLU A 41 -7.93 -9.54 1.53
CA GLU A 41 -6.79 -8.96 2.22
C GLU A 41 -6.60 -7.48 1.86
N LEU A 42 -6.72 -7.11 0.58
CA LEU A 42 -6.64 -5.71 0.15
C LEU A 42 -7.71 -4.86 0.83
N PHE A 43 -8.97 -5.32 0.87
CA PHE A 43 -10.06 -4.60 1.54
C PHE A 43 -9.89 -4.51 3.05
N ALA A 44 -9.36 -5.56 3.70
CA ALA A 44 -9.00 -5.50 5.11
C ALA A 44 -7.86 -4.48 5.34
N SER A 45 -6.89 -4.43 4.43
CA SER A 45 -5.76 -3.51 4.48
C SER A 45 -6.17 -2.04 4.28
N SER A 46 -7.15 -1.78 3.42
CA SER A 46 -7.69 -0.43 3.16
C SER A 46 -8.67 0.09 4.19
N GLN A 47 -8.97 -0.68 5.24
CA GLN A 47 -9.80 -0.20 6.34
C GLN A 47 -9.21 1.07 6.98
N PRO A 48 -10.05 2.07 7.36
CA PRO A 48 -9.57 3.32 7.95
C PRO A 48 -8.70 3.15 9.19
N SER A 49 -8.96 2.10 10.00
CA SER A 49 -8.14 1.74 11.16
C SER A 49 -6.71 1.35 10.76
N ASN A 50 -6.55 0.56 9.70
CA ASN A 50 -5.26 0.18 9.15
C ASN A 50 -4.55 1.36 8.50
N GLN A 51 -5.27 2.19 7.74
CA GLN A 51 -4.74 3.43 7.18
C GLN A 51 -4.20 4.37 8.28
N ALA A 52 -4.99 4.61 9.33
CA ALA A 52 -4.57 5.41 10.47
C ALA A 52 -3.36 4.82 11.22
N ARG A 53 -3.27 3.48 11.31
CA ARG A 53 -2.11 2.80 11.92
C ARG A 53 -0.83 3.06 11.14
N VAL A 54 -0.83 2.85 9.82
CA VAL A 54 0.35 3.12 8.98
C VAL A 54 0.67 4.62 8.96
N PHE A 55 -0.35 5.48 8.98
CA PHE A 55 -0.12 6.94 9.07
C PHE A 55 0.61 7.32 10.36
N LYS A 56 0.22 6.73 11.49
CA LYS A 56 0.93 6.90 12.77
C LYS A 56 2.37 6.39 12.72
N GLU A 57 2.69 5.38 11.91
CA GLU A 57 4.08 4.94 11.73
C GLU A 57 4.93 6.04 11.09
N LEU A 58 4.44 6.67 10.01
CA LEU A 58 5.10 7.83 9.40
C LEU A 58 5.31 8.94 10.44
N LEU A 59 4.27 9.31 11.19
CA LEU A 59 4.36 10.35 12.22
C LEU A 59 5.38 10.03 13.31
N ARG A 60 5.58 8.76 13.65
CA ARG A 60 6.55 8.33 14.68
C ARG A 60 7.99 8.25 14.19
N LEU A 61 8.25 8.24 12.88
CA LEU A 61 9.61 8.26 12.36
C LEU A 61 10.35 9.50 12.86
N LYS A 62 11.56 9.29 13.36
CA LYS A 62 12.46 10.35 13.83
C LYS A 62 13.64 10.45 12.88
N PHE A 63 14.05 11.67 12.55
CA PHE A 63 15.29 11.87 11.83
C PHE A 63 16.47 11.45 12.71
N ASN A 64 17.45 10.79 12.09
CA ASN A 64 18.70 10.41 12.73
C ASN A 64 19.84 10.89 11.85
N ILE A 65 20.59 11.89 12.30
CA ILE A 65 21.74 12.44 11.56
C ILE A 65 22.85 11.40 11.35
N ASN A 66 22.95 10.42 12.25
CA ASN A 66 23.94 9.35 12.17
C ASN A 66 23.50 8.21 11.24
N ASP A 67 22.23 8.22 10.78
CA ASP A 67 21.67 7.20 9.89
C ASP A 67 20.64 7.80 8.93
N ILE A 68 21.11 8.70 8.07
CA ILE A 68 20.28 9.36 7.05
C ILE A 68 19.69 8.32 6.08
N THR A 69 20.50 7.33 5.68
CA THR A 69 20.08 6.27 4.75
C THR A 69 18.96 5.41 5.33
N GLY A 70 19.05 5.01 6.60
CA GLY A 70 18.00 4.28 7.29
C GLY A 70 16.72 5.10 7.42
N PHE A 71 16.84 6.39 7.73
CA PHE A 71 15.69 7.30 7.74
C PHE A 71 14.98 7.37 6.37
N ILE A 72 15.72 7.62 5.29
CA ILE A 72 15.18 7.69 3.92
C ILE A 72 14.52 6.37 3.54
N THR A 73 15.14 5.25 3.89
CA THR A 73 14.61 3.89 3.63
C THR A 73 13.28 3.69 4.34
N ASN A 74 13.21 4.03 5.62
CA ASN A 74 11.99 3.90 6.42
C ASN A 74 10.85 4.79 5.90
N VAL A 75 11.15 6.02 5.46
CA VAL A 75 10.17 6.91 4.82
C VAL A 75 9.64 6.26 3.53
N LYS A 76 10.52 5.84 2.61
CA LYS A 76 10.13 5.20 1.35
C LYS A 76 9.30 3.93 1.57
N THR A 77 9.70 3.08 2.52
CA THR A 77 8.96 1.86 2.87
C THR A 77 7.57 2.18 3.41
N THR A 78 7.42 3.24 4.22
CA THR A 78 6.12 3.66 4.75
C THR A 78 5.22 4.22 3.64
N LEU A 79 5.76 5.05 2.74
CA LEU A 79 5.02 5.57 1.58
C LEU A 79 4.60 4.47 0.61
N ALA A 80 5.43 3.46 0.38
CA ALA A 80 5.05 2.30 -0.42
C ALA A 80 3.88 1.52 0.22
N ARG A 81 3.82 1.46 1.55
CA ARG A 81 2.70 0.83 2.27
C ARG A 81 1.42 1.66 2.19
N PHE A 82 1.49 2.99 2.16
CA PHE A 82 0.33 3.85 1.87
C PHE A 82 -0.32 3.50 0.53
N HIS A 83 0.48 3.35 -0.52
CA HIS A 83 -0.04 2.94 -1.83
C HIS A 83 -0.73 1.56 -1.77
N LYS A 84 -0.11 0.58 -1.08
CA LYS A 84 -0.68 -0.77 -0.92
C LYS A 84 -2.02 -0.79 -0.19
N ILE A 85 -2.23 0.11 0.77
CA ILE A 85 -3.47 0.18 1.55
C ILE A 85 -4.49 1.17 0.96
N GLY A 86 -4.23 1.69 -0.24
CA GLY A 86 -5.10 2.65 -0.92
C GLY A 86 -5.18 4.02 -0.23
N PHE A 87 -4.16 4.37 0.56
CA PHE A 87 -4.07 5.67 1.22
C PHE A 87 -3.20 6.61 0.37
N ASN A 88 -3.81 7.59 -0.29
CA ASN A 88 -3.11 8.55 -1.12
C ASN A 88 -3.03 9.90 -0.41
N LEU A 89 -1.81 10.41 -0.25
CA LEU A 89 -1.54 11.77 0.22
C LEU A 89 -1.05 12.61 -0.98
N PRO A 90 -1.46 13.88 -1.08
CA PRO A 90 -0.83 14.82 -2.00
C PRO A 90 0.67 14.98 -1.74
N ASP A 91 1.46 15.15 -2.80
CA ASP A 91 2.93 15.21 -2.73
C ASP A 91 3.43 16.37 -1.87
N ASP A 92 2.76 17.52 -1.93
CA ASP A 92 3.06 18.69 -1.09
C ASP A 92 2.89 18.38 0.39
N ILE A 93 1.81 17.68 0.77
CA ILE A 93 1.59 17.24 2.15
C ILE A 93 2.67 16.26 2.62
N VAL A 94 3.06 15.31 1.77
CA VAL A 94 4.17 14.39 2.07
C VAL A 94 5.47 15.17 2.30
N ASN A 95 5.76 16.14 1.45
CA ASN A 95 6.94 16.99 1.58
C ASN A 95 6.94 17.78 2.89
N TYR A 96 5.82 18.41 3.26
CA TYR A 96 5.71 19.14 4.52
C TYR A 96 5.93 18.23 5.73
N LEU A 97 5.37 17.02 5.72
CA LEU A 97 5.56 16.03 6.79
C LEU A 97 7.01 15.56 6.92
N ILE A 98 7.73 15.41 5.80
CA ILE A 98 9.15 15.03 5.83
C ILE A 98 10.00 16.21 6.32
N LEU A 99 9.74 17.42 5.85
CA LEU A 99 10.46 18.63 6.25
C LEU A 99 10.31 18.89 7.76
N ASP A 100 9.10 18.76 8.31
CA ASP A 100 8.84 18.90 9.75
C ASP A 100 9.77 18.00 10.59
N LYS A 101 10.04 16.78 10.12
CA LYS A 101 10.94 15.83 10.79
C LYS A 101 12.41 16.23 10.75
N LEU A 102 12.83 16.98 9.74
CA LEU A 102 14.20 17.48 9.63
C LEU A 102 14.41 18.71 10.52
N VAL A 103 13.41 19.59 10.61
CA VAL A 103 13.48 20.85 11.39
C VAL A 103 13.41 20.61 12.90
N MET A 104 12.87 19.47 13.35
CA MET A 104 12.86 19.10 14.77
C MET A 104 14.23 18.73 15.35
N VAL A 105 15.28 18.68 14.53
CA VAL A 105 16.65 18.43 15.00
C VAL A 105 17.31 19.78 15.25
N LYS A 106 17.10 20.29 16.46
CA LYS A 106 17.83 21.43 17.03
C LYS A 106 19.00 20.96 17.88
#